data_AF-A0A965ZI57-F1
#
_entry.id   AF-A0A965ZI57-F1
#
_cell.length_a   1.000
_cell.length_b   1.000
_cell.length_c   1.000
_cell.angle_alpha   90.00
_cell.angle_beta   90.00
_cell.angle_gamma   90.00
#
_symmetry.space_group_name_H-M   'P 1'
#
loop_
_entity.id
_entity.type
_entity.pdbx_description
1 polymer ?
#
loop_
_entity_poly.entity_id
_entity_poly.type
_entity_poly.pdbx_seq_one_letter_code
_entity_poly.pdbx_strand_id
1 'polypeptide(L)' 'MVAIDKNNQDNAEQEWENPLNPEQPTDEREKEQVVRQYKEAKRRKDNLTEKDHIDKVKKN' A
#
# COMPACT_ATOMS: atom_id res chain seq x y z
N MET A 1 18.12 21.03 -50.69
CA MET A 1 17.04 20.26 -50.04
C MET A 1 17.69 19.08 -49.34
N VAL A 2 17.68 19.07 -48.00
CA VAL A 2 18.19 17.95 -47.21
C VAL A 2 17.02 17.02 -46.98
N ALA A 3 17.12 15.78 -47.48
CA ALA A 3 16.14 14.74 -47.24
C ALA A 3 16.26 14.32 -45.76
N ILE A 4 15.19 14.55 -44.99
CA ILE A 4 15.07 14.07 -43.61
C ILE A 4 14.41 12.71 -43.71
N ASP A 5 15.20 11.64 -43.61
CA ASP A 5 14.68 10.29 -43.45
C ASP A 5 13.96 10.20 -42.11
N LYS A 6 12.64 10.05 -42.18
CA LYS A 6 11.80 9.76 -41.02
C LYS A 6 11.97 8.27 -40.69
N ASN A 7 13.02 7.95 -39.95
CA ASN A 7 13.09 6.68 -39.23
C ASN A 7 12.01 6.69 -38.16
N ASN A 8 10.85 6.18 -38.56
CA ASN A 8 9.72 5.84 -37.71
C ASN A 8 10.18 4.65 -36.84
N GLN A 9 10.95 4.93 -35.78
CA GLN A 9 11.18 3.94 -34.74
C GLN A 9 9.91 3.91 -33.91
N ASP A 10 9.10 2.90 -34.23
CA ASP A 10 7.84 2.59 -33.61
C ASP A 10 7.93 2.63 -32.08
N ASN A 11 6.81 3.05 -31.49
CA ASN A 11 6.52 3.11 -30.05
C ASN A 11 6.66 1.72 -29.39
N ALA A 12 7.88 1.23 -29.22
CA ALA A 12 8.15 0.08 -28.39
C ALA A 12 8.18 0.58 -26.93
N GLU A 13 7.11 0.30 -26.18
CA GLU A 13 7.08 0.52 -24.74
C GLU A 13 8.23 -0.26 -24.11
N GLN A 14 9.05 0.42 -23.31
CA GLN A 14 10.16 -0.23 -22.62
C GLN A 14 9.61 -1.20 -21.58
N GLU A 15 9.78 -2.49 -21.80
CA GLU A 15 9.45 -3.53 -20.82
C GLU A 15 10.50 -3.52 -19.70
N TRP A 16 10.09 -3.11 -18.51
CA TRP A 16 10.94 -3.11 -17.32
C TRP A 16 10.81 -4.43 -16.59
N GLU A 17 11.94 -5.05 -16.25
CA GLU A 17 11.98 -6.24 -15.42
C GLU A 17 11.44 -5.95 -14.01
N ASN A 18 10.60 -6.85 -13.48
CA ASN A 18 10.04 -6.71 -12.14
C ASN A 18 11.02 -7.30 -11.10
N PRO A 19 11.67 -6.48 -10.25
CA PRO A 19 12.64 -6.98 -9.28
C PRO A 19 11.96 -7.89 -8.25
N LEU A 20 12.42 -9.15 -8.20
CA LEU A 20 11.91 -10.18 -7.28
C LEU A 20 12.11 -9.85 -5.79
N ASN A 21 13.07 -8.98 -5.47
CA ASN A 21 13.38 -8.62 -4.09
C ASN A 21 13.67 -7.12 -4.00
N PRO A 22 12.62 -6.28 -3.89
CA PRO A 22 12.80 -4.84 -3.75
C PRO A 22 13.56 -4.53 -2.45
N GLU A 23 14.47 -3.56 -2.50
CA GLU A 23 15.19 -3.12 -1.29
C GLU A 23 14.18 -2.71 -0.22
N GLN A 24 14.47 -3.10 1.03
CA GLN A 24 13.68 -2.65 2.15
C GLN A 24 13.82 -1.12 2.26
N PRO A 25 12.72 -0.42 2.53
CA PRO A 25 12.78 1.01 2.71
C PRO A 25 13.70 1.34 3.88
N THR A 26 14.76 2.08 3.57
CA THR A 26 15.75 2.54 4.54
C THR A 26 15.24 3.73 5.36
N ASP A 27 14.09 4.28 4.99
CA ASP A 27 13.50 5.47 5.62
C ASP A 27 12.77 5.12 6.92
N GLU A 28 13.24 5.68 8.03
CA GLU A 28 12.65 5.53 9.36
C GLU A 28 11.17 5.93 9.40
N ARG A 29 10.75 6.83 8.51
CA ARG A 29 9.35 7.28 8.37
C ARG A 29 8.43 6.14 7.93
N GLU A 30 8.92 5.20 7.15
CA GLU A 30 8.12 4.08 6.64
C GLU A 30 7.80 3.08 7.75
N LYS A 31 8.76 2.87 8.66
CA LYS A 31 8.55 2.09 9.89
C LYS A 31 7.47 2.74 10.76
N GLU A 32 7.48 4.07 10.90
CA GLU A 32 6.44 4.79 11.64
C GLU A 32 5.05 4.62 11.00
N GLN A 33 4.98 4.67 9.68
CA GLN A 33 3.72 4.48 8.95
C GLN A 33 3.15 3.07 9.14
N VAL A 34 3.98 2.03 9.05
CA VAL A 34 3.54 0.64 9.29
C VAL A 34 3.01 0.47 10.72
N VAL A 35 3.72 1.03 11.70
CA VAL A 35 3.27 1.00 13.11
C VAL A 35 1.95 1.74 13.30
N ARG A 36 1.75 2.88 12.60
CA ARG A 36 0.51 3.64 12.65
C ARG A 36 -0.67 2.85 12.09
N GLN A 37 -0.49 2.25 10.92
CA GLN A 37 -1.50 1.40 10.28
C GLN A 37 -1.88 0.20 11.17
N TYR A 38 -0.90 -0.45 11.78
CA TYR A 38 -1.14 -1.54 12.71
C TYR A 38 -1.97 -1.10 13.93
N LYS A 39 -1.63 0.04 14.55
CA LYS A 39 -2.38 0.58 15.69
C LYS A 39 -3.83 0.92 15.32
N GLU A 40 -4.05 1.47 14.13
CA GLU A 40 -5.40 1.79 13.65
C GLU A 40 -6.23 0.54 13.36
N ALA A 41 -5.63 -0.45 12.71
CA ALA A 41 -6.27 -1.76 12.48
C ALA A 41 -6.63 -2.44 13.80
N LYS A 42 -5.75 -2.38 14.80
CA LYS A 42 -6.02 -2.89 16.15
C LYS A 42 -7.21 -2.18 16.79
N ARG A 43 -7.26 -0.84 16.77
CA ARG A 43 -8.42 -0.09 17.29
C ARG A 43 -9.72 -0.43 16.57
N ARG A 44 -9.70 -0.56 15.24
CA ARG A 44 -10.88 -0.97 14.47
C ARG A 44 -11.33 -2.37 14.86
N LYS A 45 -10.39 -3.31 15.01
CA LYS A 45 -10.69 -4.67 15.45
C LYS A 45 -11.30 -4.64 16.85
N ASP A 46 -10.65 -3.99 17.79
CA ASP A 46 -11.10 -3.93 19.19
C ASP A 46 -12.52 -3.36 19.26
N ASN A 47 -12.80 -2.23 18.60
CA ASN A 47 -14.14 -1.64 18.51
C ASN A 47 -15.19 -2.57 17.86
N LEU A 48 -14.78 -3.35 16.83
CA LEU A 48 -15.69 -4.27 16.13
C LEU A 48 -15.92 -5.56 16.92
N THR A 49 -14.94 -5.98 17.71
CA THR A 49 -14.99 -7.21 18.54
C THR A 49 -15.49 -6.96 19.96
N GLU A 50 -15.76 -5.70 20.33
CA GLU A 50 -16.31 -5.31 21.62
C GLU A 50 -17.77 -5.82 21.75
N LYS A 51 -17.92 -7.09 22.14
CA LYS A 51 -19.22 -7.74 22.38
C LYS A 51 -19.73 -7.55 23.80
N ASP A 52 -18.90 -7.02 24.69
CA ASP A 52 -19.19 -6.87 26.13
C ASP A 52 -20.34 -5.90 26.44
N HIS A 53 -20.75 -5.06 25.47
CA HIS A 53 -21.86 -4.12 25.65
C HIS A 53 -23.23 -4.68 25.22
N ILE A 54 -23.26 -5.79 24.48
CA ILE A 54 -24.49 -6.32 23.87
C ILE A 54 -25.20 -7.32 24.81
N ASP A 55 -24.44 -8.07 25.61
CA ASP A 55 -24.98 -9.14 26.48
C ASP A 55 -25.23 -8.71 27.94
N LYS A 56 -25.10 -7.42 28.28
CA LYS A 56 -25.48 -6.94 29.62
C LYS A 56 -27.01 -6.91 29.73
N VAL A 57 -27.58 -8.06 30.10
CA VAL A 57 -28.98 -8.20 30.51
C VAL A 57 -29.30 -7.08 31.49
N LYS A 58 -30.15 -6.13 31.08
CA LYS A 58 -30.73 -5.13 31.98
C LYS A 58 -31.53 -5.88 33.02
N LYS A 59 -31.00 -6.01 34.23
CA LYS A 59 -31.79 -6.43 35.40
C LYS A 59 -32.76 -5.30 35.70
N ASN A 60 -34.05 -5.56 35.46
CA ASN A 60 -35.17 -4.79 35.99
C ASN A 60 -35.20 -4.88 37.52
#